data_AF-A0A2M8BTZ6-F1
#
_entry.id   AF-A0A2M8BTZ6-F1
#
_cell.length_a   1.000
_cell.length_b   1.000
_cell.length_c   1.000
_cell.angle_alpha   90.00
_cell.angle_beta   90.00
_cell.angle_gamma   90.00
#
_symmetry.space_group_name_H-M   'P 1'
#
loop_
_entity.id
_entity.type
_entity.pdbx_description
1 polymer ?
#
loop_
_entity_poly.entity_id
_entity_poly.type
_entity_poly.pdbx_seq_one_letter_code
_entity_poly.pdbx_strand_id
1 'polypeptide(L)'
;TGEVTGDWAQQCVATFTADTKINDVFDEYVFTAKSGQTFLLGEFRTNFEGLESVDLLYMTGAGPLDYPLELAAGASFPFTSNCTKDTSHAVLGVFKTTQVYSDEALKTKLCELPANLAVEASAQGFGYMMAGDNFMDPAAPYRIVFGNVFATECGAATEGFIRSSQVSITPNNFSSVIPIAWFSTPN
;
A
#
# COMPACT_ATOMS: atom_id res chain seq x y z
N THR A 1 -11.85 5.95 -8.89
CA THR A 1 -10.59 5.97 -9.63
C THR A 1 -9.50 5.56 -8.66
N GLY A 2 -8.43 4.90 -9.12
CA GLY A 2 -7.31 4.47 -8.26
C GLY A 2 -6.23 5.53 -8.04
N GLU A 3 -6.49 6.75 -8.52
CA GLU A 3 -5.57 7.87 -8.50
C GLU A 3 -5.38 8.43 -7.10
N VAL A 4 -4.22 9.05 -6.89
CA VAL A 4 -3.92 9.74 -5.64
C VAL A 4 -4.37 11.19 -5.69
N THR A 5 -4.89 11.67 -4.57
CA THR A 5 -5.35 13.05 -4.40
C THR A 5 -4.95 13.55 -3.02
N GLY A 6 -4.98 14.87 -2.81
CA GLY A 6 -4.68 15.48 -1.51
C GLY A 6 -3.24 15.22 -1.07
N ASP A 7 -3.06 14.85 0.20
CA ASP A 7 -1.74 14.69 0.83
C ASP A 7 -0.89 13.59 0.19
N TRP A 8 -1.52 12.53 -0.33
CA TRP A 8 -0.82 11.45 -1.04
C TRP A 8 -0.17 11.92 -2.36
N ALA A 9 -0.69 12.97 -2.98
CA ALA A 9 -0.09 13.53 -4.20
C ALA A 9 1.23 14.29 -3.93
N GLN A 10 1.57 14.55 -2.67
CA GLN A 10 2.86 15.14 -2.27
C GLN A 10 3.95 14.10 -2.02
N GLN A 11 3.58 12.81 -1.97
CA GLN A 11 4.51 11.70 -1.82
C GLN A 11 5.14 11.35 -3.17
N CYS A 12 5.87 10.23 -3.22
CA CYS A 12 6.40 9.75 -4.48
C CYS A 12 5.31 9.26 -5.41
N VAL A 13 5.20 9.87 -6.59
CA VAL A 13 4.15 9.58 -7.54
C VAL A 13 4.66 9.41 -8.97
N ALA A 14 3.90 8.67 -9.77
CA ALA A 14 4.05 8.54 -11.20
C ALA A 14 2.86 9.21 -11.88
N THR A 15 3.13 10.14 -12.80
CA THR A 15 2.13 10.72 -13.70
C THR A 15 2.30 10.10 -15.08
N PHE A 16 1.32 9.31 -15.51
CA PHE A 16 1.39 8.57 -16.77
C PHE A 16 1.37 9.51 -17.97
N THR A 17 2.26 9.28 -18.92
CA THR A 17 2.36 10.09 -20.14
C THR A 17 1.54 9.51 -21.30
N ALA A 18 1.19 8.23 -21.21
CA ALA A 18 0.36 7.52 -22.18
C ALA A 18 -0.56 6.50 -21.50
N ASP A 19 -1.64 6.13 -22.19
CA ASP A 19 -2.53 5.06 -21.75
C ASP A 19 -1.74 3.74 -21.67
N THR A 20 -1.62 3.21 -20.46
CA THR A 20 -0.81 2.03 -20.15
C THR A 20 -1.68 0.96 -19.52
N LYS A 21 -1.61 -0.25 -20.07
CA LYS A 21 -2.28 -1.42 -19.51
C LYS A 21 -1.52 -1.88 -18.26
N ILE A 22 -2.23 -2.00 -17.14
CA ILE A 22 -1.70 -2.54 -15.89
C ILE A 22 -2.25 -3.94 -15.69
N ASN A 23 -1.34 -4.88 -15.46
CA ASN A 23 -1.66 -6.27 -15.21
C ASN A 23 -1.32 -6.62 -13.76
N ASP A 24 -1.82 -7.75 -13.26
CA ASP A 24 -1.41 -8.29 -11.97
C ASP A 24 -0.15 -9.16 -12.10
N VAL A 25 0.25 -9.78 -10.99
CA VAL A 25 1.43 -10.68 -10.92
C VAL A 25 1.28 -11.95 -11.79
N PHE A 26 0.09 -12.22 -12.33
CA PHE A 26 -0.19 -13.34 -13.24
C PHE A 26 -0.35 -12.88 -14.70
N ASP A 27 0.02 -11.63 -15.01
CA ASP A 27 -0.14 -10.98 -16.31
C ASP A 27 -1.62 -10.84 -16.77
N GLU A 28 -2.56 -10.95 -15.83
CA GLU A 28 -3.97 -10.71 -16.12
C GLU A 28 -4.28 -9.21 -16.13
N TYR A 29 -5.11 -8.78 -17.08
CA TYR A 29 -5.51 -7.37 -17.16
C TYR A 29 -6.30 -6.95 -15.92
N VAL A 30 -5.87 -5.86 -15.27
CA VAL A 30 -6.59 -5.26 -14.15
C VAL A 30 -7.26 -3.96 -14.57
N PHE A 31 -6.49 -2.99 -15.06
CA PHE A 31 -7.00 -1.68 -15.45
C PHE A 31 -6.08 -0.97 -16.45
N THR A 32 -6.53 0.18 -16.95
CA THR A 32 -5.71 1.07 -17.80
C THR A 32 -5.42 2.36 -17.04
N ALA A 33 -4.14 2.63 -16.78
CA ALA A 33 -3.66 3.92 -16.31
C ALA A 33 -3.68 4.89 -17.50
N LYS A 34 -4.58 5.87 -17.48
CA LYS A 34 -4.74 6.84 -18.56
C LYS A 34 -3.66 7.91 -18.49
N SER A 35 -3.33 8.48 -19.65
CA SER A 35 -2.46 9.66 -19.73
C SER A 35 -2.98 10.78 -18.81
N GLY A 36 -2.07 11.35 -18.01
CA GLY A 36 -2.33 12.37 -17.01
C GLY A 36 -2.74 11.86 -15.63
N GLN A 37 -3.03 10.56 -15.46
CA GLN A 37 -3.36 10.01 -14.14
C GLN A 37 -2.12 9.84 -13.28
N THR A 38 -2.30 10.08 -11.98
CA THR A 38 -1.22 10.03 -10.99
C THR A 38 -1.46 8.90 -9.98
N PHE A 39 -0.43 8.10 -9.73
CA PHE A 39 -0.45 6.97 -8.79
C PHE A 39 0.74 7.05 -7.84
N LEU A 40 0.60 6.53 -6.62
CA LEU A 40 1.69 6.40 -5.67
C LEU A 40 2.67 5.33 -6.19
N LEU A 41 3.96 5.62 -6.09
CA LEU A 41 5.01 4.67 -6.41
C LEU A 41 5.48 3.96 -5.14
N GLY A 42 5.52 2.64 -5.24
CA GLY A 42 6.29 1.79 -4.36
C GLY A 42 7.73 1.64 -4.86
N GLU A 43 8.39 0.60 -4.38
CA GLU A 43 9.82 0.38 -4.59
C GLU A 43 10.13 0.05 -6.06
N PHE A 44 11.22 0.65 -6.57
CA PHE A 44 11.84 0.18 -7.80
C PHE A 44 12.71 -1.05 -7.51
N ARG A 45 12.51 -2.12 -8.29
CA ARG A 45 13.28 -3.36 -8.17
C ARG A 45 13.89 -3.74 -9.51
N THR A 46 14.98 -4.46 -9.47
CA THR A 46 15.51 -5.20 -10.62
C THR A 46 15.47 -6.68 -10.27
N ASN A 47 14.73 -7.47 -11.05
CA ASN A 47 14.65 -8.91 -10.81
C ASN A 47 15.91 -9.63 -11.30
N PHE A 48 16.02 -10.94 -11.02
CA PHE A 48 17.18 -11.74 -11.41
C PHE A 48 17.38 -11.85 -12.94
N GLU A 49 16.35 -11.56 -13.73
CA GLU A 49 16.38 -11.55 -15.20
C GLU A 49 16.77 -10.18 -15.76
N GLY A 50 17.03 -9.20 -14.89
CA GLY A 50 17.38 -7.83 -15.27
C GLY A 50 16.19 -6.98 -15.70
N LEU A 51 14.95 -7.47 -15.52
CA LEU A 51 13.75 -6.66 -15.72
C LEU A 51 13.66 -5.62 -14.61
N GLU A 52 13.27 -4.41 -14.99
CA GLU A 52 13.00 -3.34 -14.05
C GLU A 52 11.52 -3.36 -13.70
N SER A 53 11.20 -3.26 -12.42
CA SER A 53 9.83 -3.17 -11.95
C SER A 53 9.65 -2.04 -10.96
N VAL A 54 8.43 -1.53 -10.88
CA VAL A 54 8.00 -0.60 -9.84
C VAL A 54 6.60 -0.97 -9.40
N ASP A 55 6.34 -0.96 -8.10
CA ASP A 55 4.99 -1.20 -7.58
C ASP A 55 4.15 0.08 -7.73
N LEU A 56 2.96 -0.03 -8.32
CA LEU A 56 1.96 1.04 -8.36
C LEU A 56 0.94 0.79 -7.24
N LEU A 57 0.80 1.74 -6.32
CA LEU A 57 -0.21 1.67 -5.27
C LEU A 57 -1.53 2.22 -5.82
N TYR A 58 -2.44 1.32 -6.17
CA TYR A 58 -3.79 1.65 -6.62
C TYR A 58 -4.70 1.94 -5.43
N MET A 59 -5.18 3.17 -5.33
CA MET A 59 -5.98 3.62 -4.20
C MET A 59 -7.43 3.12 -4.26
N THR A 60 -7.83 2.29 -3.29
CA THR A 60 -9.23 1.94 -3.09
C THR A 60 -9.81 2.69 -1.89
N GLY A 61 -11.15 2.67 -1.74
CA GLY A 61 -11.79 3.24 -0.54
C GLY A 61 -11.49 2.49 0.77
N ALA A 62 -10.80 1.34 0.69
CA ALA A 62 -10.38 0.55 1.85
C ALA A 62 -8.87 0.66 2.15
N GLY A 63 -8.07 1.15 1.19
CA GLY A 63 -6.60 1.16 1.24
C GLY A 63 -5.97 0.83 -0.12
N PRO A 64 -4.63 0.76 -0.23
CA PRO A 64 -3.95 0.53 -1.48
C PRO A 64 -3.96 -0.95 -1.88
N LEU A 65 -3.90 -1.19 -3.18
CA LEU A 65 -3.54 -2.47 -3.78
C LEU A 65 -2.25 -2.27 -4.58
N ASP A 66 -1.31 -3.19 -4.42
CA ASP A 66 -0.03 -3.13 -5.13
C ASP A 66 -0.13 -3.85 -6.47
N TYR A 67 0.22 -3.15 -7.55
CA TYR A 67 0.31 -3.72 -8.89
C TYR A 67 1.70 -3.46 -9.48
N PRO A 68 2.49 -4.50 -9.78
CA PRO A 68 3.79 -4.30 -10.38
C PRO A 68 3.64 -3.81 -11.82
N LEU A 69 4.45 -2.84 -12.20
CA LEU A 69 4.69 -2.47 -13.59
C LEU A 69 6.09 -2.91 -13.97
N GLU A 70 6.18 -4.01 -14.72
CA GLU A 70 7.45 -4.59 -15.19
C GLU A 70 7.79 -4.10 -16.59
N LEU A 71 9.09 -3.90 -16.83
CA LEU A 71 9.65 -3.47 -18.10
C LEU A 71 10.85 -4.34 -18.49
N ALA A 72 10.98 -4.52 -19.80
CA ALA A 72 12.19 -5.07 -20.38
C ALA A 72 13.43 -4.22 -20.00
N ALA A 73 14.58 -4.89 -19.84
CA ALA A 73 15.83 -4.23 -19.50
C ALA A 73 16.15 -3.07 -20.48
N GLY A 74 16.36 -1.87 -19.94
CA GLY A 74 16.69 -0.67 -20.72
C GLY A 74 15.48 0.04 -21.35
N ALA A 75 14.25 -0.44 -21.15
CA ALA A 75 13.06 0.31 -21.49
C ALA A 75 12.82 1.45 -20.48
N SER A 76 12.12 2.50 -20.93
CA SER A 76 11.74 3.62 -20.05
C SER A 76 10.32 3.45 -19.54
N PHE A 77 10.08 3.85 -18.28
CA PHE A 77 8.74 3.86 -17.71
C PHE A 77 7.80 4.82 -18.47
N PRO A 78 6.51 4.46 -18.64
CA PRO A 78 5.53 5.27 -19.36
C PRO A 78 4.93 6.40 -18.50
N PHE A 79 5.73 6.95 -17.59
CA PHE A 79 5.34 8.02 -16.68
C PHE A 79 6.50 8.97 -16.40
N THR A 80 6.19 10.17 -15.94
CA THR A 80 7.15 11.02 -15.22
C THR A 80 6.98 10.83 -13.72
N SER A 81 8.04 11.02 -12.94
CA SER A 81 7.98 10.95 -11.48
C SER A 81 8.69 12.15 -10.85
N ASN A 82 8.25 12.53 -9.65
CA ASN A 82 8.90 13.52 -8.80
C ASN A 82 10.05 12.93 -7.96
N CYS A 83 10.40 11.65 -8.15
CA CYS A 83 11.34 10.92 -7.31
C CYS A 83 12.52 10.34 -8.07
N THR A 84 13.52 9.91 -7.32
CA THR A 84 14.75 9.31 -7.77
C THR A 84 14.71 7.80 -7.50
N LYS A 85 14.91 7.01 -8.55
CA LYS A 85 14.83 5.55 -8.54
C LYS A 85 15.83 4.87 -7.59
N ASP A 86 16.98 5.48 -7.34
CA ASP A 86 18.14 4.80 -6.74
C ASP A 86 18.10 4.71 -5.22
N THR A 87 17.13 5.36 -4.57
CA THR A 87 17.01 5.37 -3.10
C THR A 87 15.56 5.32 -2.70
N SER A 88 15.24 4.45 -1.74
CA SER A 88 13.91 4.32 -1.14
C SER A 88 13.95 4.47 0.37
N HIS A 89 12.81 4.85 0.94
CA HIS A 89 12.56 4.90 2.37
C HIS A 89 11.25 4.17 2.70
N ALA A 90 11.16 3.68 3.93
CA ALA A 90 10.00 2.94 4.39
C ALA A 90 8.97 3.89 4.99
N VAL A 91 7.71 3.74 4.58
CA VAL A 91 6.59 4.54 5.08
C VAL A 91 5.53 3.62 5.63
N LEU A 92 4.95 4.00 6.77
CA LEU A 92 3.70 3.45 7.26
C LEU A 92 2.57 4.44 6.94
N GLY A 93 1.72 4.07 5.99
CA GLY A 93 0.62 4.88 5.52
C GLY A 93 -0.73 4.46 6.10
N VAL A 94 -1.52 5.42 6.56
CA VAL A 94 -2.91 5.24 7.01
C VAL A 94 -3.83 5.80 5.93
N PHE A 95 -4.39 4.94 5.11
CA PHE A 95 -5.15 5.34 3.92
C PHE A 95 -6.63 5.59 4.19
N LYS A 96 -7.11 5.10 5.33
CA LYS A 96 -8.46 5.32 5.83
C LYS A 96 -8.40 5.49 7.34
N THR A 97 -9.26 6.34 7.88
CA THR A 97 -9.40 6.49 9.34
C THR A 97 -9.69 5.13 9.95
N THR A 98 -8.79 4.68 10.81
CA THR A 98 -8.75 3.30 11.28
C THR A 98 -8.75 3.26 12.79
N GLN A 99 -9.67 2.48 13.36
CA GLN A 99 -9.67 2.17 14.78
C GLN A 99 -8.74 1.00 15.03
N VAL A 100 -7.81 1.19 15.95
CA VAL A 100 -6.88 0.16 16.41
C VAL A 100 -7.37 -0.34 17.77
N TYR A 101 -7.32 -1.64 17.95
CA TYR A 101 -7.78 -2.34 19.14
C TYR A 101 -6.61 -3.04 19.83
N SER A 102 -6.66 -3.19 21.15
CA SER A 102 -5.61 -3.90 21.90
C SER A 102 -5.82 -5.42 21.95
N ASP A 103 -6.97 -5.91 21.48
CA ASP A 103 -7.34 -7.32 21.49
C ASP A 103 -7.85 -7.79 20.13
N GLU A 104 -7.59 -9.06 19.83
CA GLU A 104 -8.01 -9.72 18.59
C GLU A 104 -9.53 -9.73 18.41
N ALA A 105 -10.30 -9.76 19.50
CA ALA A 105 -11.76 -9.72 19.41
C ALA A 105 -12.32 -8.33 19.04
N LEU A 106 -11.45 -7.33 18.84
CA LEU A 106 -11.78 -5.95 18.46
C LEU A 106 -12.76 -5.28 19.45
N LYS A 107 -12.57 -5.50 20.76
CA LYS A 107 -13.47 -4.96 21.79
C LYS A 107 -12.93 -3.71 22.48
N THR A 108 -11.64 -3.65 22.73
CA THR A 108 -11.01 -2.58 23.49
C THR A 108 -10.28 -1.65 22.53
N LYS A 109 -10.87 -0.48 22.26
CA LYS A 109 -10.23 0.54 21.42
C LYS A 109 -8.93 1.00 22.09
N LEU A 110 -7.83 0.90 21.36
CA LEU A 110 -6.52 1.39 21.75
C LEU A 110 -6.36 2.85 21.33
N CYS A 111 -6.59 3.14 20.05
CA CYS A 111 -6.44 4.47 19.45
C CYS A 111 -7.25 4.58 18.15
N GLU A 112 -7.23 5.76 17.54
CA GLU A 112 -7.74 6.01 16.20
C GLU A 112 -6.68 6.73 15.39
N LEU A 113 -6.34 6.18 14.23
CA LEU A 113 -5.39 6.76 13.31
C LEU A 113 -6.15 7.51 12.21
N PRO A 114 -5.85 8.80 11.98
CA PRO A 114 -6.50 9.57 10.93
C PRO A 114 -6.08 9.09 9.54
N ALA A 115 -7.00 9.19 8.56
CA ALA A 115 -6.66 8.98 7.16
C ALA A 115 -5.60 9.98 6.67
N ASN A 116 -4.88 9.60 5.61
CA ASN A 116 -3.83 10.37 4.96
C ASN A 116 -2.59 10.65 5.81
N LEU A 117 -2.41 9.90 6.90
CA LEU A 117 -1.18 9.95 7.67
C LEU A 117 -0.12 9.10 6.97
N ALA A 118 1.05 9.69 6.71
CA ALA A 118 2.24 9.00 6.22
C ALA A 118 3.38 9.27 7.20
N VAL A 119 3.95 8.22 7.78
CA VAL A 119 5.03 8.35 8.76
C VAL A 119 6.22 7.52 8.30
N GLU A 120 7.39 8.14 8.30
CA GLU A 120 8.67 7.46 8.11
C GLU A 120 8.81 6.32 9.12
N ALA A 121 9.02 5.12 8.61
CA ALA A 121 9.23 3.91 9.37
C ALA A 121 10.70 3.48 9.24
N SER A 122 11.26 2.87 10.28
CA SER A 122 12.55 2.19 10.11
C SER A 122 12.34 0.92 9.28
N ALA A 123 13.38 0.43 8.61
CA ALA A 123 13.24 -0.73 7.70
C ALA A 123 12.95 -2.06 8.42
N GLN A 124 12.81 -2.10 9.75
CA GLN A 124 12.70 -3.34 10.52
C GLN A 124 11.52 -3.34 11.49
N GLY A 125 10.78 -4.45 11.50
CA GLY A 125 9.81 -4.77 12.55
C GLY A 125 8.38 -4.27 12.32
N PHE A 126 8.09 -3.66 11.16
CA PHE A 126 6.74 -3.28 10.77
C PHE A 126 6.09 -4.36 9.92
N GLY A 127 4.77 -4.46 9.99
CA GLY A 127 4.03 -5.37 9.12
C GLY A 127 2.63 -5.64 9.61
N TYR A 128 1.94 -6.48 8.86
CA TYR A 128 0.62 -6.95 9.22
C TYR A 128 0.53 -8.45 8.99
N MET A 129 -0.28 -9.10 9.81
CA MET A 129 -0.64 -10.50 9.62
C MET A 129 -2.09 -10.69 10.03
N MET A 130 -2.78 -11.58 9.33
CA MET A 130 -4.10 -11.99 9.76
C MET A 130 -3.97 -12.63 11.15
N ALA A 131 -4.85 -12.24 12.06
CA ALA A 131 -4.96 -12.84 13.37
C ALA A 131 -6.03 -13.94 13.30
N GLY A 132 -5.62 -15.15 13.70
CA GLY A 132 -6.42 -16.37 13.60
C GLY A 132 -5.97 -17.32 12.49
N ASP A 133 -6.54 -18.53 12.51
CA ASP A 133 -6.12 -19.64 11.65
C ASP A 133 -6.93 -19.75 10.33
N ASN A 134 -8.01 -18.98 10.20
CA ASN A 134 -8.91 -19.05 9.05
C ASN A 134 -8.66 -17.92 8.05
N PHE A 135 -7.75 -18.17 7.11
CA PHE A 135 -7.40 -17.25 6.03
C PHE A 135 -8.55 -16.88 5.09
N MET A 136 -9.67 -17.61 5.16
CA MET A 136 -10.86 -17.37 4.34
C MET A 136 -11.94 -16.58 5.07
N ASP A 137 -11.76 -16.21 6.35
CA ASP A 137 -12.73 -15.41 7.08
C ASP A 137 -12.57 -13.92 6.72
N PRO A 138 -13.52 -13.30 5.99
CA PRO A 138 -13.45 -11.88 5.67
C PRO A 138 -13.59 -10.97 6.90
N ALA A 139 -14.04 -11.51 8.03
CA ALA A 139 -14.15 -10.79 9.29
C ALA A 139 -12.91 -10.95 10.18
N ALA A 140 -11.91 -11.74 9.77
CA ALA A 140 -10.70 -11.96 10.54
C ALA A 140 -9.99 -10.61 10.83
N PRO A 141 -9.65 -10.35 12.10
CA PRO A 141 -8.85 -9.20 12.46
C PRO A 141 -7.44 -9.33 11.88
N TYR A 142 -6.77 -8.19 11.66
CA TYR A 142 -5.36 -8.16 11.31
C TYR A 142 -4.58 -7.57 12.48
N ARG A 143 -3.52 -8.26 12.92
CA ARG A 143 -2.50 -7.68 13.79
C ARG A 143 -1.61 -6.79 12.95
N ILE A 144 -1.41 -5.55 13.40
CA ILE A 144 -0.50 -4.58 12.80
C ILE A 144 0.60 -4.29 13.80
N VAL A 145 1.85 -4.41 13.37
CA VAL A 145 3.02 -3.98 14.14
C VAL A 145 3.46 -2.64 13.59
N PHE A 146 3.32 -1.60 14.40
CA PHE A 146 3.60 -0.21 14.04
C PHE A 146 4.67 0.44 14.93
N GLY A 147 5.38 -0.33 15.76
CA GLY A 147 6.47 0.18 16.58
C GLY A 147 6.09 1.47 17.32
N ASN A 148 7.00 2.44 17.39
CA ASN A 148 6.72 3.72 18.05
C ASN A 148 6.23 4.81 17.09
N VAL A 149 5.95 4.52 15.81
CA VAL A 149 5.64 5.60 14.84
C VAL A 149 4.31 6.31 15.12
N PHE A 150 3.37 5.63 15.77
CA PHE A 150 2.10 6.22 16.21
C PHE A 150 2.06 6.50 17.70
N ALA A 151 3.20 6.85 18.32
CA ALA A 151 3.23 7.10 19.76
C ALA A 151 2.34 8.27 20.19
N THR A 152 2.10 9.23 19.29
CA THR A 152 1.19 10.36 19.53
C THR A 152 -0.26 9.90 19.65
N GLU A 153 -0.69 8.98 18.78
CA GLU A 153 -2.07 8.50 18.69
C GLU A 153 -2.34 7.32 19.62
N CYS A 154 -1.36 6.41 19.76
CA CYS A 154 -1.50 5.11 20.41
C CYS A 154 -0.66 4.95 21.69
N GLY A 155 0.01 6.02 22.14
CA GLY A 155 0.81 6.01 23.35
C GLY A 155 2.04 5.11 23.24
N ALA A 156 2.29 4.28 24.26
CA ALA A 156 3.45 3.37 24.29
C ALA A 156 3.22 2.03 23.55
N ALA A 157 2.04 1.85 22.94
CA ALA A 157 1.75 0.61 22.22
C ALA A 157 2.58 0.52 20.94
N THR A 158 3.09 -0.68 20.65
CA THR A 158 3.89 -0.97 19.46
C THR A 158 3.15 -1.78 18.40
N GLU A 159 1.95 -2.22 18.74
CA GLU A 159 1.09 -3.03 17.89
C GLU A 159 -0.37 -2.95 18.33
N GLY A 160 -1.25 -3.45 17.46
CA GLY A 160 -2.66 -3.61 17.76
C GLY A 160 -3.37 -4.41 16.69
N PHE A 161 -4.69 -4.44 16.77
CA PHE A 161 -5.56 -5.19 15.87
C PHE A 161 -6.50 -4.24 15.14
N ILE A 162 -6.76 -4.52 13.87
CA ILE A 162 -7.70 -3.76 13.05
C ILE A 162 -8.66 -4.68 12.32
N ARG A 163 -9.77 -4.10 11.86
CA ARG A 163 -10.64 -4.75 10.86
C ARG A 163 -10.16 -4.37 9.46
N SER A 164 -9.93 -5.37 8.63
CA SER A 164 -9.68 -5.18 7.20
C SER A 164 -11.00 -5.26 6.42
N SER A 165 -11.04 -4.65 5.23
CA SER A 165 -12.12 -4.87 4.27
C SER A 165 -11.60 -5.74 3.13
N GLN A 166 -12.46 -6.50 2.47
CA GLN A 166 -12.12 -7.16 1.21
C GLN A 166 -12.64 -6.36 0.03
N VAL A 167 -11.85 -6.28 -1.03
CA VAL A 167 -12.28 -5.74 -2.32
C VAL A 167 -12.16 -6.81 -3.38
N SER A 168 -13.11 -6.81 -4.32
CA SER A 168 -13.02 -7.61 -5.53
C SER A 168 -12.06 -6.92 -6.50
N ILE A 169 -10.99 -7.62 -6.87
CA ILE A 169 -10.04 -7.19 -7.90
C ILE A 169 -10.57 -7.61 -9.28
N THR A 170 -11.09 -8.83 -9.37
CA THR A 170 -11.82 -9.37 -10.52
C THR A 170 -13.08 -10.07 -10.00
N PRO A 171 -14.06 -10.44 -10.85
CA PRO A 171 -15.30 -11.09 -10.41
C PRO A 171 -15.10 -12.34 -9.52
N ASN A 172 -13.95 -13.00 -9.60
CA ASN A 172 -13.62 -14.20 -8.83
C ASN A 172 -12.39 -14.06 -7.91
N ASN A 173 -11.79 -12.88 -7.84
CA ASN A 173 -10.57 -12.66 -7.05
C ASN A 173 -10.81 -11.53 -6.04
N PHE A 174 -10.58 -11.83 -4.77
CA PHE A 174 -10.73 -10.89 -3.65
C PHE A 174 -9.39 -10.71 -2.97
N SER A 175 -9.10 -9.49 -2.56
CA SER A 175 -7.95 -9.18 -1.72
C SER A 175 -8.40 -8.47 -0.46
N SER A 176 -7.81 -8.84 0.66
CA SER A 176 -7.92 -8.07 1.90
C SER A 176 -7.11 -6.79 1.74
N VAL A 177 -7.79 -5.66 1.90
CA VAL A 177 -7.18 -4.33 1.81
C VAL A 177 -6.97 -3.80 3.21
N ILE A 178 -5.69 -3.78 3.61
CA ILE A 178 -5.28 -3.29 4.91
C ILE A 178 -5.25 -1.76 4.86
N PRO A 179 -6.06 -1.06 5.67
CA PRO A 179 -6.13 0.41 5.63
C PRO A 179 -4.87 1.08 6.19
N ILE A 180 -3.98 0.32 6.85
CA ILE A 180 -2.67 0.73 7.30
C ILE A 180 -1.65 -0.17 6.59
N ALA A 181 -0.90 0.36 5.64
CA ALA A 181 0.07 -0.43 4.88
C ALA A 181 1.48 0.13 5.05
N TRP A 182 2.42 -0.80 5.22
CA TRP A 182 3.84 -0.51 5.08
C TRP A 182 4.19 -0.60 3.60
N PHE A 183 4.89 0.38 3.07
CA PHE A 183 5.43 0.35 1.72
C PHE A 183 6.77 1.08 1.68
N SER A 184 7.64 0.62 0.78
CA SER A 184 8.90 1.31 0.47
C SER A 184 8.64 2.21 -0.72
N THR A 185 8.98 3.49 -0.60
CA THR A 185 8.74 4.51 -1.63
C THR A 185 10.06 5.17 -2.03
N PRO A 186 10.25 5.54 -3.31
CA PRO A 186 11.44 6.28 -3.75
C PRO A 186 11.53 7.69 -3.14
N ASN A 187 12.75 8.24 -3.06
CA ASN A 187 13.03 9.60 -2.56
C ASN A 187 12.75 10.70 -3.58
#